data_AF-A0A933NLE3-F1
#
_entry.id   AF-A0A933NLE3-F1
#
_cell.length_a   1.000
_cell.length_b   1.000
_cell.length_c   1.000
_cell.angle_alpha   90.00
_cell.angle_beta   90.00
_cell.angle_gamma   90.00
#
_symmetry.space_group_name_H-M   'P 1'
#
loop_
_entity.id
_entity.type
_entity.pdbx_description
1 polymer ?
#
loop_
_entity_poly.entity_id
_entity_poly.type
_entity_poly.pdbx_seq_one_letter_code
_entity_poly.pdbx_strand_id
1 'polypeptide(L)'
;MSRERGTTLVEALVAGSLVLAVAAAWAGVWFTGRKTDASSERRQEYARLLARLDDRVRRDLRSSVSLRQDGPGRWTLLVLGDVPGGDRPLEREVAWRCPSPGTRVERQEALAVETFEFGPYLDGKPFVFKIGSGMP
;
A
#
# COMPACT_ATOMS: atom_id res chain seq x y z
N MET A 1 73.85 16.44 10.49
CA MET A 1 72.61 15.63 10.62
C MET A 1 71.52 16.52 11.19
N SER A 2 70.50 16.87 10.39
CA SER A 2 69.16 17.21 10.86
C SER A 2 68.29 17.39 9.61
N ARG A 3 67.35 16.45 9.37
CA ARG A 3 66.33 16.56 8.33
C ARG A 3 65.05 16.95 9.06
N GLU A 4 64.62 18.19 8.85
CA GLU A 4 63.51 18.80 9.55
C GLU A 4 62.18 18.14 9.21
N ARG A 5 61.38 17.96 10.26
CA ARG A 5 60.05 17.39 10.30
C ARG A 5 59.05 18.40 9.72
N GLY A 6 58.81 18.36 8.41
CA GLY A 6 57.88 19.27 7.72
C GLY A 6 56.62 18.61 7.13
N THR A 7 56.52 17.28 7.17
CA THR A 7 55.51 16.51 6.42
C THR A 7 54.30 16.06 7.23
N THR A 8 54.14 16.46 8.50
CA THR A 8 53.18 15.80 9.40
C THR A 8 51.74 16.32 9.39
N LEU A 9 51.50 17.61 9.14
CA LEU A 9 50.14 18.18 9.28
C LEU A 9 49.29 18.06 8.00
N VAL A 10 49.89 18.34 6.84
CA VAL A 10 49.20 18.30 5.54
C VAL A 10 48.85 16.86 5.16
N GLU A 11 49.77 15.92 5.36
CA GLU A 11 49.49 14.49 5.14
C GLU A 11 48.39 13.98 6.09
N ALA A 12 48.37 14.40 7.35
CA ALA A 12 47.31 14.03 8.29
C ALA A 12 45.93 14.60 7.90
N LEU A 13 45.88 15.84 7.39
CA LEU A 13 44.64 16.45 6.88
C LEU A 13 44.14 15.78 5.59
N VAL A 14 45.04 15.45 4.67
CA VAL A 14 44.69 14.76 3.42
C VAL A 14 44.23 13.33 3.72
N ALA A 15 44.96 12.60 4.56
CA ALA A 15 44.55 11.25 4.99
C ALA A 15 43.21 11.28 5.74
N GLY A 16 43.03 12.25 6.65
CA GLY A 16 41.78 12.42 7.41
C GLY A 16 40.57 12.73 6.51
N SER A 17 40.74 13.60 5.51
CA SER A 17 39.67 13.92 4.56
C SER A 17 39.29 12.74 3.66
N LEU A 18 40.27 11.94 3.24
CA LEU A 18 40.03 10.68 2.51
C LEU A 18 39.23 9.68 3.34
N VAL A 19 39.59 9.49 4.62
CA VAL A 19 38.87 8.59 5.53
C VAL A 19 37.41 9.07 5.72
N LEU A 20 37.20 10.37 5.90
CA LEU A 20 35.85 10.94 6.02
C LEU A 20 35.03 10.78 4.73
N ALA A 21 35.65 10.97 3.56
CA ALA A 21 34.96 10.77 2.28
C ALA A 21 34.54 9.31 2.07
N VAL A 22 35.39 8.35 2.42
CA VAL A 22 35.06 6.92 2.38
C VAL A 22 33.95 6.58 3.36
N ALA A 23 34.00 7.10 4.58
CA ALA A 23 32.94 6.89 5.58
C ALA A 23 31.59 7.49 5.14
N ALA A 24 31.60 8.68 4.54
CA ALA A 24 30.41 9.32 4.01
C ALA A 24 29.83 8.56 2.81
N ALA A 25 30.67 8.06 1.91
CA ALA A 25 30.24 7.21 0.80
C ALA A 25 29.61 5.90 1.31
N TRP A 26 30.22 5.25 2.30
CA TRP A 26 29.68 4.04 2.93
C TRP A 26 28.34 4.28 3.62
N ALA A 27 28.24 5.36 4.40
CA ALA A 27 26.97 5.76 5.00
C ALA A 27 25.91 6.02 3.92
N GLY A 28 26.27 6.71 2.83
CA GLY A 28 25.39 6.95 1.69
C GLY A 28 24.84 5.67 1.06
N VAL A 29 25.70 4.68 0.81
CA VAL A 29 25.29 3.36 0.28
C VAL A 29 24.36 2.64 1.26
N TRP A 30 24.67 2.65 2.55
CA TRP A 30 23.85 1.99 3.57
C TRP A 30 22.46 2.62 3.73
N PHE A 31 22.39 3.96 3.76
CA PHE A 31 21.12 4.68 3.86
C PHE A 31 20.27 4.58 2.59
N THR A 32 20.90 4.59 1.41
CA THR A 32 20.18 4.41 0.13
C THR A 32 19.66 2.98 -0.02
N GLY A 33 20.44 1.96 0.34
CA GLY A 33 20.00 0.56 0.35
C GLY A 33 18.77 0.35 1.23
N ARG A 34 18.81 0.82 2.48
CA ARG A 34 17.65 0.72 3.40
C ARG A 34 16.39 1.42 2.92
N LYS A 35 16.54 2.58 2.27
CA LYS A 35 15.39 3.30 1.69
C LYS A 35 14.78 2.53 0.52
N THR A 36 15.62 1.95 -0.33
CA THR A 36 15.17 1.12 -1.46
C THR A 36 14.41 -0.11 -0.96
N ASP A 37 14.94 -0.82 0.03
CA ASP A 37 14.31 -2.02 0.59
C ASP A 37 12.93 -1.71 1.19
N ALA A 38 12.85 -0.70 2.05
CA ALA A 38 11.60 -0.27 2.66
C ALA A 38 10.56 0.21 1.62
N SER A 39 11.01 0.87 0.55
CA SER A 39 10.11 1.27 -0.53
C SER A 39 9.61 0.09 -1.36
N SER A 40 10.44 -0.94 -1.54
CA SER A 40 10.10 -2.15 -2.28
C SER A 40 9.10 -3.01 -1.50
N GLU A 41 9.29 -3.14 -0.19
CA GLU A 41 8.39 -3.86 0.71
C GLU A 41 7.00 -3.19 0.75
N ARG A 42 6.94 -1.87 0.93
CA ARG A 42 5.67 -1.13 0.87
C ARG A 42 4.94 -1.30 -0.47
N ARG A 43 5.66 -1.29 -1.60
CA ARG A 43 5.06 -1.54 -2.92
C ARG A 43 4.48 -2.95 -3.03
N GLN A 44 5.18 -3.94 -2.51
CA GLN A 44 4.70 -5.33 -2.50
C GLN A 44 3.46 -5.48 -1.61
N GLU A 45 3.45 -4.88 -0.42
CA GLU A 45 2.28 -4.90 0.46
C GLU A 45 1.08 -4.19 -0.16
N TYR A 46 1.28 -3.02 -0.76
CA TYR A 46 0.25 -2.31 -1.51
C TYR A 46 -0.33 -3.18 -2.64
N ALA A 47 0.53 -3.81 -3.44
CA ALA A 47 0.09 -4.68 -4.53
C ALA A 47 -0.69 -5.90 -4.03
N ARG A 48 -0.28 -6.50 -2.91
CA ARG A 48 -1.01 -7.61 -2.27
C ARG A 48 -2.38 -7.17 -1.75
N LEU A 49 -2.46 -5.99 -1.12
CA LEU A 49 -3.72 -5.44 -0.61
C LEU A 49 -4.67 -5.13 -1.77
N LEU A 50 -4.16 -4.53 -2.85
CA LEU A 50 -4.93 -4.23 -4.05
C LEU A 50 -5.45 -5.49 -4.73
N ALA A 51 -4.61 -6.52 -4.87
CA ALA A 51 -5.03 -7.81 -5.45
C ALA A 51 -6.13 -8.48 -4.62
N ARG A 52 -6.02 -8.46 -3.29
CA ARG A 52 -7.08 -8.98 -2.40
C ARG A 52 -8.39 -8.21 -2.54
N LEU A 53 -8.30 -6.88 -2.61
CA LEU A 53 -9.47 -6.02 -2.82
C LEU A 53 -10.12 -6.33 -4.18
N ASP A 54 -9.35 -6.37 -5.26
CA ASP A 54 -9.83 -6.66 -6.61
C ASP A 54 -10.49 -8.05 -6.69
N ASP A 55 -9.86 -9.09 -6.14
CA ASP A 55 -10.43 -10.43 -6.09
C ASP A 55 -11.74 -10.47 -5.30
N ARG A 56 -11.84 -9.72 -4.19
CA ARG A 56 -13.04 -9.67 -3.37
C ARG A 56 -14.19 -8.95 -4.09
N VAL A 57 -13.91 -7.79 -4.68
CA VAL A 57 -14.87 -7.02 -5.48
C VAL A 57 -15.35 -7.84 -6.68
N ARG A 58 -14.44 -8.50 -7.40
CA ARG A 58 -14.78 -9.38 -8.53
C ARG A 58 -15.67 -10.54 -8.10
N ARG A 59 -15.41 -11.14 -6.93
CA ARG A 59 -16.24 -12.22 -6.39
C ARG A 59 -17.66 -11.72 -6.12
N ASP A 60 -17.78 -10.61 -5.40
CA ASP A 60 -19.09 -10.04 -5.07
C ASP A 60 -19.86 -9.65 -6.33
N LEU A 61 -19.19 -9.01 -7.30
CA LEU A 61 -19.79 -8.64 -8.59
C LEU A 61 -20.25 -9.85 -9.39
N ARG A 62 -19.48 -10.94 -9.44
CA ARG A 62 -19.88 -12.18 -10.13
C ARG A 62 -21.14 -12.80 -9.55
N SER A 63 -21.31 -12.70 -8.23
CA SER A 63 -22.53 -13.16 -7.54
C SER A 63 -23.63 -12.11 -7.47
N SER A 64 -23.40 -10.91 -8.00
CA SER A 64 -24.35 -9.79 -7.87
C SER A 64 -25.46 -9.85 -8.91
N VAL A 65 -26.67 -9.54 -8.46
CA VAL A 65 -27.86 -9.36 -9.28
C VAL A 65 -28.08 -7.88 -9.59
N SER A 66 -27.67 -7.01 -8.66
CA SER A 66 -27.76 -5.57 -8.84
C SER A 66 -26.60 -4.84 -8.15
N LEU A 67 -26.27 -3.68 -8.70
CA LEU A 67 -25.31 -2.72 -8.17
C LEU A 67 -26.01 -1.36 -8.10
N ARG A 68 -26.05 -0.76 -6.92
CA ARG A 68 -26.56 0.59 -6.69
C ARG A 68 -25.48 1.46 -6.07
N GLN A 69 -25.35 2.69 -6.53
CA GLN A 69 -24.51 3.68 -5.88
C GLN A 69 -25.40 4.56 -4.97
N ASP A 70 -25.24 4.43 -3.65
CA ASP A 70 -26.07 5.17 -2.68
C ASP A 70 -25.52 6.57 -2.38
N GLY A 71 -24.27 6.85 -2.79
CA GLY A 71 -23.64 8.14 -2.62
C GLY A 71 -22.18 8.18 -3.06
N PRO A 72 -21.48 9.31 -2.83
CA PRO A 72 -20.06 9.41 -3.09
C PRO A 72 -19.29 8.36 -2.26
N GLY A 73 -18.53 7.51 -2.93
CA GLY A 73 -17.75 6.48 -2.25
C GLY A 73 -18.58 5.36 -1.61
N ARG A 74 -19.87 5.20 -1.92
CA ARG A 74 -20.71 4.12 -1.36
C ARG A 74 -21.45 3.37 -2.46
N TRP A 75 -21.31 2.06 -2.45
CA TRP A 75 -22.00 1.14 -3.34
C TRP A 75 -22.66 0.04 -2.52
N THR A 76 -23.80 -0.43 -2.99
CA THR A 76 -24.51 -1.57 -2.43
C THR A 76 -24.76 -2.57 -3.54
N LEU A 77 -24.36 -3.81 -3.29
CA LEU A 77 -24.60 -4.94 -4.16
C LEU A 77 -25.62 -5.86 -3.52
N LEU A 78 -26.56 -6.34 -4.33
CA LEU A 78 -27.40 -7.47 -3.96
C LEU A 78 -26.76 -8.72 -4.54
N VAL A 79 -26.28 -9.62 -3.69
CA VAL A 79 -25.58 -10.86 -4.10
C VAL A 79 -26.41 -12.09 -3.78
N LEU A 80 -26.33 -13.10 -4.62
CA LEU A 80 -26.90 -14.41 -4.36
C LEU A 80 -25.89 -15.25 -3.57
N GLY A 81 -26.30 -15.70 -2.39
CA GLY A 81 -25.54 -16.63 -1.57
C GLY A 81 -26.22 -17.98 -1.51
N ASP A 82 -25.40 -19.03 -1.37
CA ASP A 82 -25.90 -20.37 -1.08
C ASP A 82 -26.50 -20.44 0.32
N VAL A 83 -27.61 -21.17 0.44
CA VAL A 83 -28.22 -21.51 1.72
C VAL A 83 -27.75 -22.91 2.11
N PRO A 84 -27.16 -23.10 3.30
CA PRO A 84 -26.92 -24.45 3.81
C PRO A 84 -28.26 -25.19 3.97
N GLY A 85 -28.53 -26.16 3.10
CA GLY A 85 -29.71 -27.03 3.18
C GLY A 85 -31.02 -26.48 2.62
N GLY A 86 -30.99 -25.50 1.70
CA GLY A 86 -32.19 -24.95 1.05
C GLY A 86 -32.10 -24.94 -0.47
N ASP A 87 -33.26 -25.08 -1.14
CA ASP A 87 -33.37 -25.13 -2.61
C ASP A 87 -33.44 -23.75 -3.30
N ARG A 88 -33.33 -22.64 -2.55
CA ARG A 88 -33.43 -21.29 -3.10
C ARG A 88 -32.22 -20.44 -2.70
N PRO A 89 -31.61 -19.70 -3.64
CA PRO A 89 -30.54 -18.76 -3.33
C PRO A 89 -31.08 -17.65 -2.42
N LEU A 90 -30.31 -17.27 -1.41
CA LEU A 90 -30.65 -16.17 -0.52
C LEU A 90 -30.00 -14.89 -1.03
N GLU A 91 -30.81 -13.86 -1.23
CA GLU A 91 -30.31 -12.52 -1.52
C GLU A 91 -29.69 -11.90 -0.26
N ARG A 92 -28.47 -11.37 -0.41
CA ARG A 92 -27.74 -10.70 0.66
C ARG A 92 -27.28 -9.34 0.18
N GLU A 93 -27.27 -8.38 1.09
CA GLU A 93 -26.76 -7.04 0.83
C GLU A 93 -25.28 -6.97 1.20
N VAL A 94 -24.45 -6.53 0.26
CA VAL A 94 -23.03 -6.23 0.48
C VAL A 94 -22.80 -4.75 0.19
N ALA A 95 -22.47 -3.99 1.23
CA ALA A 95 -22.18 -2.57 1.11
C ALA A 95 -20.66 -2.34 1.05
N TRP A 96 -20.22 -1.66 0.01
CA TRP A 96 -18.85 -1.18 -0.15
C TRP A 96 -18.77 0.32 0.11
N ARG A 97 -17.76 0.75 0.87
CA ARG A 97 -17.57 2.15 1.26
C ARG A 97 -16.10 2.53 1.13
N CYS A 98 -15.84 3.69 0.57
CA CYS A 98 -14.54 4.35 0.58
C CYS A 98 -14.74 5.73 1.21
N PRO A 99 -14.61 5.84 2.54
CA PRO A 99 -14.77 7.11 3.23
C PRO A 99 -13.71 8.11 2.77
N SER A 100 -14.09 9.39 2.65
CA SER A 100 -13.11 10.48 2.53
C SER A 100 -12.21 10.48 3.78
N PRO A 101 -10.87 10.58 3.66
CA PRO A 101 -10.10 11.06 2.50
C PRO A 101 -9.67 9.98 1.47
N GLY A 102 -10.25 8.78 1.48
CA GLY A 102 -9.85 7.70 0.58
C GLY A 102 -8.60 6.97 1.06
N THR A 103 -8.45 6.76 2.37
CA THR A 103 -7.33 6.00 2.92
C THR A 103 -7.67 4.53 3.15
N ARG A 104 -8.95 4.17 3.05
CA ARG A 104 -9.40 2.80 3.26
C ARG A 104 -10.64 2.47 2.43
N VAL A 105 -10.86 1.18 2.25
CA VAL A 105 -12.08 0.62 1.68
C VAL A 105 -12.68 -0.35 2.70
N GLU A 106 -13.97 -0.24 2.94
CA GLU A 106 -14.73 -1.10 3.84
C GLU A 106 -15.74 -1.91 3.02
N ARG A 107 -15.83 -3.20 3.31
CA ARG A 107 -16.85 -4.10 2.83
C ARG A 107 -17.67 -4.56 4.01
N GLN A 108 -18.98 -4.34 3.97
CA GLN A 108 -19.91 -4.78 4.99
C GLN A 108 -20.86 -5.81 4.40
N GLU A 109 -20.95 -6.98 5.04
CA GLU A 109 -21.91 -8.03 4.72
C GLU A 109 -22.57 -8.47 6.03
N ALA A 110 -23.89 -8.26 6.15
CA ALA A 110 -24.62 -8.42 7.40
C ALA A 110 -23.94 -7.66 8.57
N LEU A 111 -23.43 -8.39 9.57
CA LEU A 111 -22.73 -7.85 10.74
C LEU A 111 -21.19 -7.85 10.59
N ALA A 112 -20.66 -8.47 9.54
CA ALA A 112 -19.21 -8.53 9.32
C ALA A 112 -18.75 -7.31 8.52
N VAL A 113 -17.69 -6.66 9.00
CA VAL A 113 -17.01 -5.56 8.32
C VAL A 113 -15.56 -5.97 8.06
N GLU A 114 -15.18 -5.94 6.78
CA GLU A 114 -13.83 -6.18 6.29
C GLU A 114 -13.24 -4.85 5.83
N THR A 115 -12.03 -4.51 6.29
CA THR A 115 -11.40 -3.21 6.03
C THR A 115 -10.06 -3.40 5.33
N PHE A 116 -9.86 -2.64 4.26
CA PHE A 116 -8.63 -2.57 3.47
C PHE A 116 -7.98 -1.20 3.69
N GLU A 117 -6.91 -1.17 4.49
CA GLU A 117 -6.21 0.06 4.89
C GLU A 117 -5.08 0.40 3.91
N PHE A 118 -5.30 1.40 3.06
CA PHE A 118 -4.31 1.88 2.09
C PHE A 118 -3.46 3.06 2.62
N GLY A 119 -3.93 3.76 3.65
CA GLY A 119 -3.31 4.99 4.19
C GLY A 119 -1.78 4.97 4.32
N PRO A 120 -1.17 3.91 4.91
CA PRO A 120 0.28 3.81 5.06
C PRO A 120 1.08 3.77 3.74
N TYR A 121 0.42 3.49 2.62
CA TYR A 121 1.03 3.19 1.32
C TYR A 121 0.83 4.27 0.26
N LEU A 122 -0.01 5.28 0.52
CA LEU A 122 -0.44 6.23 -0.51
C LEU A 122 0.41 7.51 -0.60
N ASP A 123 1.43 7.68 0.24
CA ASP A 123 2.31 8.86 0.27
C ASP A 123 1.54 10.20 0.24
N GLY A 124 0.42 10.27 0.97
CA GLY A 124 -0.45 11.46 1.07
C GLY A 124 -1.46 11.64 -0.07
N LYS A 125 -1.51 10.72 -1.04
CA LYS A 125 -2.54 10.73 -2.10
C LYS A 125 -3.80 9.98 -1.64
N PRO A 126 -5.00 10.36 -2.11
CA PRO A 126 -6.20 9.58 -1.85
C PRO A 126 -6.25 8.33 -2.75
N PHE A 127 -6.64 7.19 -2.19
CA PHE A 127 -7.05 6.02 -2.95
C PHE A 127 -8.42 6.28 -3.56
N VAL A 128 -8.54 6.05 -4.87
CA VAL A 128 -9.79 6.24 -5.61
C VAL A 128 -10.41 4.88 -5.86
N PHE A 129 -11.40 4.54 -5.04
CA PHE A 129 -12.18 3.32 -5.21
C PHE A 129 -13.42 3.57 -6.06
N LYS A 130 -13.70 2.70 -7.04
CA LYS A 130 -14.93 2.72 -7.85
C LYS A 130 -15.33 1.29 -8.22
N ILE A 131 -16.63 1.02 -8.22
CA ILE A 131 -17.22 -0.23 -8.69
C ILE A 131 -18.07 0.09 -9.95
N GLY A 132 -17.64 -0.34 -11.13
CA GLY A 132 -18.28 -0.01 -12.41
C GLY A 132 -17.36 -0.17 -13.63
N SER A 133 -17.91 -0.12 -14.85
CA SER A 133 -17.27 -0.50 -16.12
C SER A 133 -15.93 0.22 -16.38
N GLY A 134 -14.83 -0.49 -16.16
CA GLY A 134 -13.46 -0.02 -16.36
C GLY A 134 -12.82 0.45 -15.06
N MET A 135 -12.27 -0.49 -14.28
CA MET A 135 -11.10 -0.14 -13.47
C MET A 135 -9.95 0.20 -14.44
N PRO A 136 -9.17 1.27 -14.20
CA PRO A 136 -7.98 1.55 -14.99
C PRO A 136 -6.94 0.42 -14.88
#